data_AF-A0A7C5YR69-F1
#
_entry.id   AF-A0A7C5YR69-F1
#
_cell.length_a   1.000
_cell.length_b   1.000
_cell.length_c   1.000
_cell.angle_alpha   90.00
_cell.angle_beta   90.00
_cell.angle_gamma   90.00
#
_symmetry.space_group_name_H-M   'P 1'
#
loop_
_entity.id
_entity.type
_entity.pdbx_description
1 polymer ?
#
loop_
_entity_poly.entity_id
_entity_poly.type
_entity_poly.pdbx_seq_one_letter_code
_entity_poly.pdbx_strand_id
1 'polypeptide(L)'
;MDKLLWEIDKLHEWDKNPRTISKENFERLKNQIKELGEYKPLIITKDGTVLGGNMRLKAYRELEYKKVWVSIVEANTEEEKIKYALSDNDQLGEYQKDDLANLVGSFPDLDLSNFTIQLDKPKPLGELIDEFKEVVGDEVPEVEESEPKSKHGEIYQLGRHRLMCGDATKMEDVEKLMDGKKVDITFHSPPYNVGHNLGYKKDSKYINDTDNKADYLDLLTKSLENSLDNSRYTFINLQFLENNKRDLATFLYLNLDYFVDIAYWKKSQVAPAMAKNVMNSQVEIILIFSKENNNRAIRTATFKRGSLSKFIETNSASGENKESKIHNATFPIKFVSHFIKNFSKDSVLDLFGGTGSTLIACEQTNRICYMMEIDPHYCDVIRKRYANFIGKKDQWETITPKI
;
A
#
# COMPACT_ATOMS: atom_id res chain seq x y z
N MET A 1 46.09 -2.53 3.96
CA MET A 1 46.87 -2.01 2.83
C MET A 1 46.82 -0.50 2.91
N ASP A 2 47.98 0.15 2.94
CA ASP A 2 48.04 1.61 2.99
C ASP A 2 47.47 2.23 1.71
N LYS A 3 46.75 3.34 1.86
CA LYS A 3 46.17 4.07 0.73
C LYS A 3 47.30 4.66 -0.12
N LEU A 4 47.37 4.30 -1.40
CA LEU A 4 48.23 4.98 -2.36
C LEU A 4 47.62 6.33 -2.70
N LEU A 5 48.31 7.42 -2.36
CA LEU A 5 47.83 8.79 -2.56
C LEU A 5 48.54 9.48 -3.73
N TRP A 6 47.78 10.16 -4.58
CA TRP A 6 48.29 11.00 -5.67
C TRP A 6 47.83 12.44 -5.53
N GLU A 7 48.68 13.37 -5.95
CA GLU A 7 48.30 14.79 -6.08
C GLU A 7 47.17 14.93 -7.09
N ILE A 8 46.08 15.60 -6.71
CA ILE A 8 44.89 15.71 -7.55
C ILE A 8 45.15 16.45 -8.87
N ASP A 9 46.12 17.36 -8.88
CA ASP A 9 46.53 18.15 -10.05
C ASP A 9 47.22 17.30 -11.12
N LYS A 10 47.73 16.12 -10.75
CA LYS A 10 48.30 15.15 -11.70
C LYS A 10 47.23 14.26 -12.34
N LEU A 11 45.99 14.34 -11.86
CA LEU A 11 44.88 13.55 -12.37
C LEU A 11 44.09 14.36 -13.38
N HIS A 12 43.72 13.72 -14.48
CA HIS A 12 42.86 14.31 -15.49
C HIS A 12 41.73 13.36 -15.87
N GLU A 13 40.59 13.94 -16.23
CA GLU A 13 39.43 13.17 -16.67
C GLU A 13 39.75 12.49 -17.99
N TRP A 14 39.25 11.28 -18.16
CA TRP A 14 39.25 10.66 -19.46
C TRP A 14 38.23 11.36 -20.37
N ASP A 15 38.70 11.91 -21.48
CA ASP A 15 37.94 12.70 -22.45
C ASP A 15 36.74 11.93 -23.05
N LYS A 16 36.81 10.60 -23.09
CA LYS A 16 35.75 9.71 -23.60
C LYS A 16 34.80 9.17 -22.53
N ASN A 17 34.86 9.66 -21.28
CA ASN A 17 33.95 9.20 -20.24
C ASN A 17 32.47 9.49 -20.62
N PRO A 18 31.62 8.46 -20.80
CA PRO A 18 30.24 8.66 -21.25
C PRO A 18 29.28 9.08 -20.11
N ARG A 19 29.74 9.08 -18.85
CA ARG A 19 28.86 9.32 -17.69
C ARG A 19 28.74 10.81 -17.37
N THR A 20 27.52 11.24 -17.15
CA THR A 20 27.16 12.54 -16.56
C THR A 20 26.50 12.35 -15.20
N ILE A 21 26.37 13.43 -14.43
CA ILE A 21 25.69 13.44 -13.13
C ILE A 21 24.79 14.69 -13.04
N SER A 22 23.60 14.54 -12.47
CA SER A 22 22.72 15.68 -12.19
C SER A 22 23.26 16.50 -11.02
N LYS A 23 22.89 17.80 -10.95
CA LYS A 23 23.31 18.69 -9.87
C LYS A 23 22.95 18.13 -8.48
N GLU A 24 21.72 17.62 -8.34
CA GLU A 24 21.23 17.03 -7.09
C GLU A 24 22.05 15.81 -6.65
N ASN A 25 22.28 14.85 -7.56
CA ASN A 25 23.08 13.65 -7.25
C ASN A 25 24.55 14.01 -6.95
N PHE A 26 25.06 15.10 -7.55
CA PHE A 26 26.41 15.58 -7.30
C PHE A 26 26.56 16.25 -5.94
N GLU A 27 25.60 17.06 -5.50
CA GLU A 27 25.57 17.57 -4.12
C GLU A 27 25.47 16.43 -3.09
N ARG A 28 24.63 15.42 -3.38
CA ARG A 28 24.54 14.23 -2.53
C ARG A 28 25.88 13.51 -2.42
N LEU A 29 26.59 13.31 -3.54
CA LEU A 29 27.92 12.71 -3.55
C LEU A 29 28.92 13.52 -2.70
N LYS A 30 28.90 14.86 -2.77
CA LYS A 30 29.76 15.70 -1.93
C LYS A 30 29.46 15.52 -0.44
N ASN A 31 28.18 15.43 -0.06
CA ASN A 31 27.80 15.19 1.34
C ASN A 31 28.28 13.81 1.82
N GLN A 32 28.12 12.76 1.02
CA GLN A 32 28.66 11.43 1.35
C GLN A 32 30.17 11.46 1.57
N ILE A 33 30.92 12.19 0.73
CA ILE A 33 32.38 12.33 0.88
C ILE A 33 32.73 13.11 2.17
N LYS A 34 31.99 14.16 2.51
CA LYS A 34 32.22 14.91 3.77
C LYS A 34 31.97 14.03 5.00
N GLU A 35 30.98 13.16 4.93
CA GLU A 35 30.57 12.29 6.03
C GLU A 35 31.52 11.09 6.19
N LEU A 36 31.83 10.38 5.10
CA LEU A 36 32.57 9.12 5.11
C LEU A 36 34.07 9.28 4.83
N GLY A 37 34.49 10.44 4.36
CA GLY A 37 35.82 10.64 3.79
C GLY A 37 36.04 9.81 2.51
N GLU A 38 37.28 9.43 2.25
CA GLU A 38 37.62 8.62 1.08
C GLU A 38 37.32 7.12 1.32
N TYR A 39 36.20 6.64 0.76
CA TYR A 39 35.69 5.28 0.96
C TYR A 39 35.96 4.31 -0.20
N LYS A 40 36.39 4.79 -1.37
CA LYS A 40 36.78 3.97 -2.54
C LYS A 40 37.89 4.68 -3.32
N PRO A 41 38.86 4.00 -3.94
CA PRO A 41 39.89 4.65 -4.75
C PRO A 41 39.33 5.15 -6.09
N LEU A 42 40.02 6.10 -6.71
CA LEU A 42 39.91 6.38 -8.14
C LEU A 42 40.70 5.33 -8.93
N ILE A 43 40.15 4.84 -10.04
CA ILE A 43 40.86 3.91 -10.92
C ILE A 43 41.58 4.72 -11.99
N ILE A 44 42.91 4.64 -12.03
CA ILE A 44 43.74 5.49 -12.90
C ILE A 44 44.75 4.67 -13.71
N THR A 45 45.18 5.20 -14.85
CA THR A 45 46.37 4.71 -15.58
C THR A 45 47.65 5.34 -15.03
N LYS A 46 48.81 4.80 -15.42
CA LYS A 46 50.14 5.29 -14.99
C LYS A 46 50.42 6.75 -15.34
N ASP A 47 49.74 7.31 -16.35
CA ASP A 47 49.85 8.71 -16.77
C ASP A 47 48.88 9.66 -16.05
N GLY A 48 48.04 9.16 -15.14
CA GLY A 48 47.09 9.97 -14.37
C GLY A 48 45.70 10.13 -14.99
N THR A 49 45.39 9.43 -16.08
CA THR A 49 44.02 9.40 -16.64
C THR A 49 43.07 8.67 -15.69
N VAL A 50 41.94 9.28 -15.34
CA VAL A 50 40.91 8.65 -14.47
C VAL A 50 39.88 7.87 -15.28
N LEU A 51 39.90 6.55 -15.15
CA LEU A 51 38.96 5.63 -15.79
C LEU A 51 37.73 5.36 -14.93
N GLY A 52 37.90 5.31 -13.60
CA GLY A 52 36.85 5.01 -12.63
C GLY A 52 36.78 6.02 -11.49
N GLY A 53 35.57 6.41 -11.10
CA GLY A 53 35.37 7.47 -10.09
C GLY A 53 35.43 8.91 -10.61
N ASN A 54 35.20 9.15 -11.90
CA ASN A 54 35.21 10.50 -12.50
C ASN A 54 34.35 11.54 -11.75
N MET A 55 33.16 11.17 -11.28
CA MET A 55 32.31 12.09 -10.49
C MET A 55 32.90 12.38 -9.10
N ARG A 56 33.61 11.41 -8.51
CA ARG A 56 34.33 11.59 -7.24
C ARG A 56 35.52 12.52 -7.41
N LEU A 57 36.28 12.42 -8.52
CA LEU A 57 37.36 13.37 -8.82
C LEU A 57 36.84 14.81 -8.87
N LYS A 58 35.70 15.05 -9.54
CA LYS A 58 35.06 16.38 -9.58
C LYS A 58 34.67 16.87 -8.19
N ALA A 59 34.03 16.00 -7.40
CA ALA A 59 33.65 16.32 -6.03
C ALA A 59 34.88 16.63 -5.16
N TYR A 60 35.96 15.86 -5.25
CA TYR A 60 37.21 16.11 -4.52
C TYR A 60 37.84 17.46 -4.87
N ARG A 61 37.78 17.88 -6.14
CA ARG A 61 38.24 19.21 -6.56
C ARG A 61 37.41 20.33 -5.94
N GLU A 62 36.07 20.21 -5.96
CA GLU A 62 35.19 21.20 -5.32
C GLU A 62 35.29 21.22 -3.79
N LEU A 63 35.69 20.10 -3.20
CA LEU A 63 35.97 19.98 -1.76
C LEU A 63 37.43 20.29 -1.41
N GLU A 64 38.22 20.80 -2.36
CA GLU A 64 39.59 21.30 -2.19
C GLU A 64 40.62 20.26 -1.69
N TYR A 65 40.40 18.97 -1.98
CA TYR A 65 41.36 17.91 -1.67
C TYR A 65 42.67 18.13 -2.42
N LYS A 66 43.81 17.95 -1.75
CA LYS A 66 45.15 18.02 -2.37
C LYS A 66 45.64 16.67 -2.87
N LYS A 67 45.39 15.62 -2.08
CA LYS A 67 45.73 14.24 -2.40
C LYS A 67 44.50 13.36 -2.34
N VAL A 68 44.44 12.36 -3.21
CA VAL A 68 43.34 11.40 -3.27
C VAL A 68 43.86 9.98 -3.42
N TRP A 69 43.11 9.02 -2.89
CA TRP A 69 43.37 7.60 -2.96
C TRP A 69 43.10 7.06 -4.35
N VAL A 70 44.12 6.42 -4.91
CA VAL A 70 44.10 5.88 -6.26
C VAL A 70 44.46 4.39 -6.27
N SER A 71 43.96 3.70 -7.30
CA SER A 71 44.39 2.36 -7.70
C SER A 71 44.87 2.44 -9.15
N ILE A 72 46.14 2.12 -9.38
CA ILE A 72 46.75 2.18 -10.71
C ILE A 72 46.50 0.87 -11.43
N VAL A 73 45.93 0.94 -12.62
CA VAL A 73 45.69 -0.23 -13.50
C VAL A 73 46.59 -0.20 -14.73
N GLU A 74 46.86 -1.37 -15.28
CA GLU A 74 47.57 -1.53 -16.55
C GLU A 74 46.55 -1.54 -17.69
N ALA A 75 46.29 -0.36 -18.26
CA ALA A 75 45.45 -0.19 -19.44
C ALA A 75 46.24 0.62 -20.47
N ASN A 76 46.94 -0.09 -21.35
CA ASN A 76 47.87 0.48 -22.32
C ASN A 76 47.18 0.75 -23.68
N THR A 77 46.04 0.12 -23.94
CA THR A 77 45.23 0.34 -25.14
C THR A 77 43.90 1.04 -24.81
N GLU A 78 43.29 1.69 -25.81
CA GLU A 78 41.96 2.31 -25.65
C GLU A 78 40.88 1.28 -25.31
N GLU A 79 40.98 0.06 -25.85
CA GLU A 79 40.06 -1.04 -25.57
C GLU A 79 40.14 -1.49 -24.11
N GLU A 80 41.34 -1.56 -23.55
CA GLU A 80 41.55 -1.87 -22.12
C GLU A 80 40.99 -0.77 -21.23
N LYS A 81 41.22 0.50 -21.58
CA LYS A 81 40.66 1.65 -20.85
C LYS A 81 39.13 1.59 -20.81
N ILE A 82 38.48 1.27 -21.93
CA ILE A 82 37.02 1.06 -22.01
C ILE A 82 36.58 -0.06 -21.07
N LYS A 83 37.27 -1.21 -21.06
CA LYS A 83 36.91 -2.35 -20.19
C LYS A 83 36.95 -1.97 -18.71
N TYR A 84 38.00 -1.30 -18.25
CA TYR A 84 38.09 -0.84 -16.87
C TYR A 84 37.02 0.19 -16.53
N ALA A 85 36.79 1.16 -17.41
CA ALA A 85 35.77 2.18 -17.21
C ALA A 85 34.36 1.57 -17.13
N LEU A 86 34.02 0.59 -17.97
CA LEU A 86 32.74 -0.11 -17.90
C LEU A 86 32.64 -0.97 -16.63
N SER A 87 33.69 -1.70 -16.28
CA SER A 87 33.70 -2.59 -15.12
C SER A 87 33.57 -1.87 -13.77
N ASP A 88 34.15 -0.67 -13.58
CA ASP A 88 33.97 0.12 -12.35
C ASP A 88 32.52 0.55 -12.12
N ASN A 89 31.73 0.61 -13.21
CA ASN A 89 30.34 1.06 -13.21
C ASN A 89 29.34 -0.09 -13.24
N ASP A 90 29.79 -1.32 -13.48
CA ASP A 90 28.93 -2.49 -13.59
C ASP A 90 28.54 -3.03 -12.21
N GLN A 91 27.24 -3.16 -11.96
CA GLN A 91 26.69 -3.69 -10.71
C GLN A 91 26.30 -5.14 -10.92
N LEU A 92 27.26 -6.06 -10.74
CA LEU A 92 27.05 -7.50 -10.92
C LEU A 92 26.30 -8.17 -9.75
N GLY A 93 26.11 -7.47 -8.64
CA GLY A 93 25.41 -7.96 -7.46
C GLY A 93 24.04 -7.30 -7.31
N GLU A 94 23.05 -8.11 -6.92
CA GLU A 94 21.71 -7.63 -6.61
C GLU A 94 21.48 -7.60 -5.10
N TYR A 95 20.77 -6.58 -4.62
CA TYR A 95 20.32 -6.55 -3.23
C TYR A 95 19.16 -7.52 -3.03
N GLN A 96 19.31 -8.45 -2.09
CA GLN A 96 18.18 -9.18 -1.54
C GLN A 96 17.39 -8.24 -0.64
N LYS A 97 16.14 -8.02 -1.02
CA LYS A 97 15.30 -6.97 -0.47
C LYS A 97 15.04 -7.12 1.03
N ASP A 98 14.76 -8.34 1.46
CA ASP A 98 14.46 -8.65 2.87
C ASP A 98 15.72 -8.53 3.74
N ASP A 99 16.86 -8.98 3.24
CA ASP A 99 18.14 -8.88 3.95
C ASP A 99 18.60 -7.42 4.12
N LEU A 100 18.41 -6.61 3.07
CA LEU A 100 18.69 -5.18 3.11
C LEU A 100 17.77 -4.45 4.11
N ALA A 101 16.48 -4.80 4.12
CA ALA A 101 15.52 -4.23 5.06
C ALA A 101 15.88 -4.59 6.51
N ASN A 102 16.27 -5.83 6.77
CA ASN A 102 16.72 -6.28 8.09
C ASN A 102 18.00 -5.55 8.54
N LEU A 103 18.95 -5.36 7.61
CA LEU A 103 20.19 -4.65 7.88
C LEU A 103 19.93 -3.19 8.30
N VAL A 104 19.12 -2.45 7.53
CA VAL A 104 18.83 -1.03 7.81
C VAL A 104 17.89 -0.88 9.01
N GLY A 105 16.86 -1.72 9.11
CA GLY A 105 15.88 -1.68 10.20
C GLY A 105 16.47 -1.95 11.58
N SER A 106 17.65 -2.57 11.65
CA SER A 106 18.41 -2.75 12.89
C SER A 106 19.03 -1.44 13.43
N PHE A 107 19.01 -0.35 12.64
CA PHE A 107 19.57 0.96 12.98
C PHE A 107 18.55 2.09 12.68
N PRO A 108 17.48 2.22 13.49
CA PRO A 108 16.37 3.12 13.20
C PRO A 108 16.74 4.62 13.24
N ASP A 109 17.80 4.98 13.96
CA ASP A 109 18.27 6.37 14.09
C ASP A 109 19.32 6.76 13.03
N LEU A 110 19.61 5.86 12.08
CA LEU A 110 20.63 6.10 11.05
C LEU A 110 20.08 7.02 9.96
N ASP A 111 20.68 8.22 9.82
CA ASP A 111 20.36 9.12 8.71
C ASP A 111 20.92 8.56 7.40
N LEU A 112 20.02 8.20 6.49
CA LEU A 112 20.35 7.66 5.18
C LEU A 112 19.93 8.57 4.02
N SER A 113 19.62 9.85 4.30
CA SER A 113 19.16 10.83 3.31
C SER A 113 20.12 11.02 2.14
N ASN A 114 21.42 10.84 2.38
CA ASN A 114 22.45 10.94 1.35
C ASN A 114 22.63 9.64 0.53
N PHE A 115 21.94 8.55 0.81
CA PHE A 115 22.15 7.25 0.18
C PHE A 115 20.95 6.81 -0.66
N THR A 116 21.24 6.19 -1.81
CA THR A 116 20.21 5.73 -2.76
C THR A 116 20.56 4.37 -3.32
N ILE A 117 19.54 3.55 -3.60
CA ILE A 117 19.68 2.23 -4.20
C ILE A 117 18.93 2.23 -5.53
N GLN A 118 19.53 1.65 -6.56
CA GLN A 118 18.88 1.54 -7.88
C GLN A 118 18.08 0.25 -7.94
N LEU A 119 16.76 0.38 -7.84
CA LEU A 119 15.79 -0.71 -8.00
C LEU A 119 14.87 -0.46 -9.21
N ASP A 120 15.42 0.15 -10.27
CA ASP A 120 14.83 0.51 -11.60
C ASP A 120 14.60 2.02 -11.86
N LYS A 121 14.54 2.87 -10.82
CA LYS A 121 14.81 4.33 -10.85
C LYS A 121 15.35 4.72 -9.47
N PRO A 122 16.27 5.71 -9.36
CA PRO A 122 16.71 6.17 -8.04
C PRO A 122 15.52 6.75 -7.28
N LYS A 123 15.08 6.05 -6.24
CA LYS A 123 14.14 6.54 -5.23
C LYS A 123 14.93 6.83 -3.94
N PRO A 124 14.61 7.91 -3.20
CA PRO A 124 15.13 8.11 -1.85
C PRO A 124 14.82 6.89 -0.96
N LEU A 125 15.78 6.46 -0.14
CA LEU A 125 15.61 5.29 0.72
C LEU A 125 14.47 5.49 1.75
N GLY A 126 14.19 6.73 2.14
CA GLY A 126 13.03 7.05 2.99
C GLY A 126 11.68 6.69 2.37
N GLU A 127 11.54 6.80 1.04
CA GLU A 127 10.31 6.40 0.34
C GLU A 127 10.14 4.88 0.27
N LEU A 128 11.25 4.13 0.29
CA LEU A 128 11.20 2.67 0.45
C LEU A 128 10.65 2.29 1.84
N ILE A 129 11.02 3.02 2.90
CA ILE A 129 10.59 2.69 4.27
C ILE A 129 9.05 2.73 4.40
N ASP A 130 8.38 3.71 3.78
CA ASP A 130 6.92 3.80 3.80
C ASP A 130 6.24 2.77 2.86
N GLU A 131 6.88 2.37 1.75
CA GLU A 131 6.42 1.24 0.93
C GLU A 131 6.56 -0.10 1.67
N PHE A 132 7.58 -0.25 2.54
CA PHE A 132 7.92 -1.48 3.29
C PHE A 132 7.40 -1.56 4.73
N LYS A 133 6.76 -0.52 5.26
CA LYS A 133 5.98 -0.68 6.50
C LYS A 133 4.93 -1.77 6.27
N GLU A 134 5.13 -2.91 6.94
CA GLU A 134 4.09 -3.91 7.08
C GLU A 134 2.90 -3.21 7.71
N VAL A 135 1.73 -3.43 7.11
CA VAL A 135 0.52 -2.87 7.68
C VAL A 135 0.19 -3.70 8.91
N VAL A 136 0.28 -3.06 10.07
CA VAL A 136 0.05 -3.70 11.35
C VAL A 136 -1.44 -3.71 11.66
N GLY A 137 -1.89 -4.78 12.31
CA GLY A 137 -3.22 -4.82 12.90
C GLY A 137 -3.31 -3.85 14.09
N ASP A 138 -4.53 -3.46 14.42
CA ASP A 138 -4.88 -2.61 15.56
C ASP A 138 -6.08 -3.19 16.31
N GLU A 139 -6.31 -2.66 17.51
CA GLU A 139 -7.47 -3.01 18.32
C GLU A 139 -8.70 -2.23 17.86
N VAL A 140 -9.78 -2.95 17.58
CA VAL A 140 -11.08 -2.36 17.26
C VAL A 140 -11.79 -2.01 18.58
N PRO A 141 -12.20 -0.74 18.78
CA PRO A 141 -13.03 -0.38 19.92
C PRO A 141 -14.34 -1.18 19.96
N GLU A 142 -14.78 -1.55 21.16
CA GLU A 142 -16.10 -2.17 21.34
C GLU A 142 -17.22 -1.22 20.91
N VAL A 143 -18.31 -1.80 20.42
CA VAL A 143 -19.53 -1.06 20.12
C VAL A 143 -20.21 -0.72 21.44
N GLU A 144 -20.40 0.57 21.73
CA GLU A 144 -21.13 1.00 22.92
C GLU A 144 -22.64 0.86 22.72
N GLU A 145 -23.37 0.46 23.76
CA GLU A 145 -24.84 0.42 23.76
C GLU A 145 -25.47 1.80 24.02
N SER A 146 -24.67 2.80 24.42
CA SER A 146 -25.14 4.17 24.62
C SER A 146 -25.48 4.85 23.30
N GLU A 147 -26.29 5.92 23.37
CA GLU A 147 -26.67 6.71 22.19
C GLU A 147 -25.41 7.18 21.43
N PRO A 148 -25.33 6.93 20.11
CA PRO A 148 -24.16 7.26 19.32
C PRO A 148 -24.02 8.76 19.15
N LYS A 149 -22.78 9.25 19.14
CA LYS A 149 -22.46 10.66 18.84
C LYS A 149 -22.60 10.94 17.35
N SER A 150 -22.34 9.94 16.52
CA SER A 150 -22.54 10.06 15.08
C SER A 150 -24.03 10.01 14.71
N LYS A 151 -24.42 10.68 13.61
CA LYS A 151 -25.81 10.74 13.16
C LYS A 151 -25.90 10.58 11.65
N HIS A 152 -26.97 9.92 11.19
CA HIS A 152 -27.27 9.79 9.77
C HIS A 152 -27.29 11.14 9.05
N GLY A 153 -26.72 11.16 7.85
CA GLY A 153 -26.58 12.33 6.99
C GLY A 153 -25.39 13.24 7.35
N GLU A 154 -24.68 12.97 8.45
CA GLU A 154 -23.51 13.77 8.86
C GLU A 154 -22.20 13.21 8.29
N ILE A 155 -21.24 14.11 8.04
CA ILE A 155 -19.89 13.79 7.60
C ILE A 155 -18.91 14.20 8.70
N TYR A 156 -17.93 13.34 8.97
CA TYR A 156 -16.85 13.57 9.92
C TYR A 156 -15.51 13.60 9.18
N GLN A 157 -14.65 14.55 9.54
CA GLN A 157 -13.30 14.67 9.00
C GLN A 157 -12.33 13.90 9.90
N LEU A 158 -11.65 12.87 9.38
CA LEU A 158 -10.69 12.06 10.12
C LEU A 158 -9.29 12.28 9.53
N GLY A 159 -8.60 13.33 9.97
CA GLY A 159 -7.33 13.75 9.36
C GLY A 159 -7.52 14.11 7.88
N ARG A 160 -6.95 13.31 6.97
CA ARG A 160 -7.16 13.47 5.50
C ARG A 160 -8.35 12.68 4.95
N HIS A 161 -9.01 11.88 5.77
CA HIS A 161 -10.11 10.99 5.39
C HIS A 161 -11.47 11.62 5.67
N ARG A 162 -12.51 11.16 4.98
CA ARG A 162 -13.91 11.54 5.23
C ARG A 162 -14.73 10.29 5.54
N LEU A 163 -15.50 10.35 6.62
CA LEU A 163 -16.48 9.33 6.99
C LEU A 163 -17.87 9.95 6.93
N MET A 164 -18.81 9.31 6.25
CA MET A 164 -20.22 9.69 6.30
C MET A 164 -21.04 8.60 6.96
N CYS A 165 -21.91 9.00 7.88
CA CYS A 165 -22.97 8.13 8.36
C CYS A 165 -24.13 8.19 7.37
N GLY A 166 -24.26 7.23 6.47
CA GLY A 166 -25.17 7.34 5.33
C GLY A 166 -25.43 6.04 4.58
N ASP A 167 -26.20 6.14 3.50
CA ASP A 167 -26.69 4.98 2.75
C ASP A 167 -25.93 4.82 1.43
N ALA A 168 -25.19 3.70 1.30
CA ALA A 168 -24.44 3.35 0.10
C ALA A 168 -25.29 3.24 -1.18
N THR A 169 -26.60 3.07 -1.06
CA THR A 169 -27.53 2.97 -2.20
C THR A 169 -28.02 4.33 -2.69
N LYS A 170 -27.84 5.40 -1.91
CA LYS A 170 -28.28 6.75 -2.26
C LYS A 170 -27.15 7.54 -2.90
N MET A 171 -27.34 7.91 -4.17
CA MET A 171 -26.36 8.71 -4.90
C MET A 171 -26.08 10.03 -4.18
N GLU A 172 -27.10 10.67 -3.60
CA GLU A 172 -26.93 11.97 -2.92
C GLU A 172 -26.00 11.88 -1.71
N ASP A 173 -26.00 10.74 -1.00
CA ASP A 173 -25.10 10.54 0.14
C ASP A 173 -23.67 10.30 -0.37
N VAL A 174 -23.49 9.49 -1.40
CA VAL A 174 -22.17 9.24 -2.00
C VAL A 174 -21.58 10.53 -2.59
N GLU A 175 -22.36 11.35 -3.28
CA GLU A 175 -21.89 12.63 -3.82
C GLU A 175 -21.43 13.61 -2.73
N LYS A 176 -22.18 13.70 -1.61
CA LYS A 176 -21.77 14.51 -0.45
C LYS A 176 -20.47 14.01 0.18
N LEU A 177 -20.35 12.69 0.36
CA LEU A 177 -19.13 12.04 0.86
C LEU A 177 -17.93 12.30 -0.06
N MET A 178 -18.14 12.31 -1.38
CA MET A 178 -17.06 12.46 -2.35
C MET A 178 -16.66 13.93 -2.60
N ASP A 179 -17.56 14.90 -2.38
CA ASP A 179 -17.30 16.34 -2.58
C ASP A 179 -16.58 16.65 -3.91
N GLY A 180 -17.15 16.09 -4.99
CA GLY A 180 -16.65 16.25 -6.35
C GLY A 180 -15.35 15.50 -6.67
N LYS A 181 -14.78 14.73 -5.74
CA LYS A 181 -13.59 13.90 -5.98
C LYS A 181 -13.96 12.56 -6.64
N LYS A 182 -12.97 11.95 -7.30
CA LYS A 182 -13.01 10.56 -7.80
C LYS A 182 -11.80 9.82 -7.24
N VAL A 183 -11.95 8.53 -6.99
CA VAL A 183 -10.90 7.70 -6.39
C VAL A 183 -10.29 6.73 -7.41
N ASP A 184 -9.10 6.21 -7.11
CA ASP A 184 -8.48 5.17 -7.94
C ASP A 184 -9.32 3.90 -7.91
N ILE A 185 -9.66 3.46 -6.71
CA ILE A 185 -10.40 2.22 -6.49
C ILE A 185 -11.46 2.38 -5.42
N THR A 186 -12.51 1.60 -5.54
CA THR A 186 -13.37 1.25 -4.41
C THR A 186 -12.99 -0.14 -3.93
N PHE A 187 -12.88 -0.33 -2.62
CA PHE A 187 -12.82 -1.65 -2.02
C PHE A 187 -13.84 -1.72 -0.89
N HIS A 188 -14.84 -2.58 -1.02
CA HIS A 188 -15.86 -2.71 0.01
C HIS A 188 -16.39 -4.13 0.14
N SER A 189 -16.93 -4.46 1.32
CA SER A 189 -17.45 -5.77 1.67
C SER A 189 -18.90 -5.63 2.15
N PRO A 190 -19.90 -5.63 1.24
CA PRO A 190 -21.30 -5.52 1.63
C PRO A 190 -21.73 -6.68 2.54
N PRO A 191 -22.86 -6.55 3.25
CA PRO A 191 -23.46 -7.66 4.00
C PRO A 191 -23.69 -8.88 3.10
N TYR A 192 -23.62 -10.11 3.64
CA TYR A 192 -23.70 -11.35 2.84
C TYR A 192 -25.10 -11.96 2.81
N ASN A 193 -26.10 -11.31 3.40
CA ASN A 193 -27.49 -11.78 3.42
C ASN A 193 -27.65 -13.18 4.04
N VAL A 194 -26.93 -13.46 5.13
CA VAL A 194 -26.86 -14.82 5.71
C VAL A 194 -28.08 -15.22 6.56
N GLY A 195 -28.89 -14.25 6.98
CA GLY A 195 -30.00 -14.43 7.92
C GLY A 195 -29.56 -14.92 9.32
N HIS A 196 -30.51 -15.22 10.20
CA HIS A 196 -30.26 -15.73 11.57
C HIS A 196 -29.86 -17.22 11.64
N ASN A 197 -29.78 -17.93 10.51
CA ASN A 197 -29.76 -19.40 10.48
C ASN A 197 -28.37 -20.04 10.31
N LEU A 198 -27.34 -19.55 11.01
CA LEU A 198 -26.04 -20.24 11.09
C LEU A 198 -25.80 -21.00 12.40
N GLY A 199 -26.82 -21.20 13.24
CA GLY A 199 -26.68 -21.99 14.48
C GLY A 199 -25.76 -21.35 15.54
N TYR A 200 -25.24 -20.15 15.28
CA TYR A 200 -24.58 -19.33 16.28
C TYR A 200 -25.65 -18.60 17.10
N LYS A 201 -25.86 -19.04 18.35
CA LYS A 201 -26.45 -18.17 19.38
C LYS A 201 -25.44 -17.06 19.68
N LYS A 202 -25.49 -15.96 18.94
CA LYS A 202 -24.97 -14.66 19.34
C LYS A 202 -25.80 -13.60 18.63
N ASP A 203 -26.13 -12.55 19.38
CA ASP A 203 -26.93 -11.40 18.97
C ASP A 203 -26.52 -10.88 17.59
N SER A 204 -27.46 -10.28 16.85
CA SER A 204 -27.20 -9.77 15.50
C SER A 204 -25.96 -8.87 15.51
N LYS A 205 -25.10 -9.03 14.49
CA LYS A 205 -23.81 -8.33 14.35
C LYS A 205 -23.95 -6.81 14.34
N TYR A 206 -25.15 -6.32 14.01
CA TYR A 206 -25.58 -4.94 14.11
C TYR A 206 -26.72 -4.91 15.11
N ILE A 207 -26.74 -3.92 16.00
CA ILE A 207 -27.71 -3.83 17.10
C ILE A 207 -29.16 -3.82 16.56
N ASN A 208 -29.38 -3.46 15.29
CA ASN A 208 -30.70 -3.36 14.67
C ASN A 208 -30.83 -3.86 13.21
N ASP A 209 -29.88 -4.64 12.66
CA ASP A 209 -30.00 -5.19 11.29
C ASP A 209 -29.98 -6.72 11.31
N THR A 210 -31.09 -7.32 10.89
CA THR A 210 -31.13 -8.73 10.51
C THR A 210 -30.54 -8.80 9.12
N ASP A 211 -29.41 -9.51 8.93
CA ASP A 211 -28.74 -9.69 7.62
C ASP A 211 -29.59 -10.53 6.64
N ASN A 212 -30.84 -10.13 6.41
CA ASN A 212 -31.90 -10.73 5.62
C ASN A 212 -32.64 -9.60 4.88
N LYS A 213 -32.04 -9.14 3.79
CA LYS A 213 -32.56 -8.06 2.95
C LYS A 213 -33.38 -8.68 1.82
N ALA A 214 -34.68 -8.40 1.79
CA ALA A 214 -35.56 -8.79 0.68
C ALA A 214 -35.08 -8.20 -0.66
N ASP A 215 -34.43 -7.03 -0.59
CA ASP A 215 -33.90 -6.28 -1.74
C ASP A 215 -32.36 -6.38 -1.86
N TYR A 216 -31.76 -7.51 -1.49
CA TYR A 216 -30.30 -7.66 -1.49
C TYR A 216 -29.66 -7.41 -2.87
N LEU A 217 -30.30 -7.85 -3.95
CA LEU A 217 -29.85 -7.56 -5.31
C LEU A 217 -29.84 -6.05 -5.61
N ASP A 218 -30.83 -5.30 -5.12
CA ASP A 218 -30.93 -3.84 -5.30
C ASP A 218 -29.80 -3.12 -4.55
N LEU A 219 -29.51 -3.55 -3.31
CA LEU A 219 -28.36 -3.07 -2.54
C LEU A 219 -27.05 -3.23 -3.31
N LEU A 220 -26.79 -4.43 -3.84
CA LEU A 220 -25.57 -4.69 -4.62
C LEU A 220 -25.52 -3.88 -5.91
N THR A 221 -26.64 -3.80 -6.63
CA THR A 221 -26.73 -3.06 -7.90
C THR A 221 -26.47 -1.57 -7.69
N LYS A 222 -27.21 -0.93 -6.79
CA LYS A 222 -27.07 0.53 -6.55
C LYS A 222 -25.71 0.89 -5.97
N SER A 223 -25.18 0.09 -5.04
CA SER A 223 -23.84 0.35 -4.51
C SER A 223 -22.74 0.17 -5.56
N LEU A 224 -22.86 -0.82 -6.46
CA LEU A 224 -21.95 -0.95 -7.60
C LEU A 224 -22.06 0.25 -8.54
N GLU A 225 -23.27 0.70 -8.89
CA GLU A 225 -23.47 1.88 -9.75
C GLU A 225 -22.80 3.12 -9.15
N ASN A 226 -23.08 3.42 -7.89
CA ASN A 226 -22.47 4.53 -7.15
C ASN A 226 -20.94 4.40 -7.08
N SER A 227 -20.44 3.18 -6.90
CA SER A 227 -19.00 2.92 -6.89
C SER A 227 -18.35 3.12 -8.26
N LEU A 228 -18.97 2.62 -9.34
CA LEU A 228 -18.47 2.77 -10.71
C LEU A 228 -18.49 4.22 -11.18
N ASP A 229 -19.44 5.02 -10.69
CA ASP A 229 -19.45 6.45 -10.95
C ASP A 229 -18.32 7.17 -10.24
N ASN A 230 -17.89 6.71 -9.06
CA ASN A 230 -16.95 7.42 -8.19
C ASN A 230 -15.52 6.85 -8.16
N SER A 231 -15.27 5.72 -8.82
CA SER A 231 -13.97 5.05 -8.87
C SER A 231 -13.61 4.60 -10.28
N ARG A 232 -12.32 4.38 -10.54
CA ARG A 232 -11.87 3.79 -11.81
C ARG A 232 -12.09 2.27 -11.83
N TYR A 233 -11.87 1.61 -10.69
CA TYR A 233 -12.10 0.18 -10.50
C TYR A 233 -12.80 -0.09 -9.18
N THR A 234 -13.77 -1.00 -9.17
CA THR A 234 -14.50 -1.42 -7.97
C THR A 234 -14.16 -2.88 -7.64
N PHE A 235 -13.76 -3.12 -6.40
CA PHE A 235 -13.46 -4.44 -5.85
C PHE A 235 -14.48 -4.77 -4.76
N ILE A 236 -15.27 -5.83 -4.97
CA ILE A 236 -16.34 -6.23 -4.06
C ILE A 236 -16.03 -7.60 -3.48
N ASN A 237 -15.78 -7.66 -2.17
CA ASN A 237 -15.60 -8.92 -1.45
C ASN A 237 -16.97 -9.55 -1.15
N LEU A 238 -17.16 -10.81 -1.58
CA LEU A 238 -18.42 -11.54 -1.49
C LEU A 238 -18.18 -13.03 -1.24
N GLN A 239 -19.21 -13.70 -0.72
CA GLN A 239 -19.22 -15.15 -0.56
C GLN A 239 -20.56 -15.74 -1.01
N PHE A 240 -20.51 -16.77 -1.85
CA PHE A 240 -21.69 -17.55 -2.20
C PHE A 240 -22.13 -18.42 -1.02
N LEU A 241 -23.25 -18.05 -0.41
CA LEU A 241 -23.87 -18.69 0.74
C LEU A 241 -25.30 -19.08 0.41
N GLU A 242 -25.88 -20.02 1.15
CA GLU A 242 -27.19 -20.63 0.85
C GLU A 242 -28.27 -19.63 0.40
N ASN A 243 -28.41 -18.52 1.12
CA ASN A 243 -29.48 -17.55 0.91
C ASN A 243 -29.18 -16.48 -0.16
N ASN A 244 -27.93 -16.32 -0.60
CA ASN A 244 -27.55 -15.21 -1.49
C ASN A 244 -27.15 -15.66 -2.91
N LYS A 245 -27.05 -16.97 -3.18
CA LYS A 245 -26.45 -17.46 -4.44
C LYS A 245 -27.17 -16.97 -5.69
N ARG A 246 -28.51 -16.91 -5.63
CA ARG A 246 -29.34 -16.44 -6.75
C ARG A 246 -29.08 -14.96 -7.02
N ASP A 247 -29.10 -14.14 -5.98
CA ASP A 247 -28.83 -12.70 -6.11
C ASP A 247 -27.41 -12.44 -6.61
N LEU A 248 -26.40 -13.15 -6.11
CA LEU A 248 -25.02 -13.00 -6.57
C LEU A 248 -24.83 -13.43 -8.03
N ALA A 249 -25.47 -14.52 -8.44
CA ALA A 249 -25.43 -14.97 -9.83
C ALA A 249 -26.12 -13.97 -10.77
N THR A 250 -27.29 -13.46 -10.37
CA THR A 250 -28.03 -12.44 -11.12
C THR A 250 -27.26 -11.12 -11.16
N PHE A 251 -26.70 -10.67 -10.03
CA PHE A 251 -25.86 -9.47 -9.94
C PHE A 251 -24.68 -9.54 -10.91
N LEU A 252 -23.94 -10.66 -10.93
CA LEU A 252 -22.83 -10.83 -11.87
C LEU A 252 -23.32 -10.83 -13.33
N TYR A 253 -24.40 -11.56 -13.63
CA TYR A 253 -24.97 -11.64 -14.98
C TYR A 253 -25.39 -10.26 -15.51
N LEU A 254 -26.04 -9.44 -14.69
CA LEU A 254 -26.51 -8.11 -15.08
C LEU A 254 -25.38 -7.10 -15.28
N ASN A 255 -24.18 -7.38 -14.75
CA ASN A 255 -23.05 -6.45 -14.74
C ASN A 255 -21.84 -6.96 -15.55
N LEU A 256 -22.03 -7.91 -16.47
CA LEU A 256 -20.97 -8.47 -17.29
C LEU A 256 -20.26 -7.42 -18.18
N ASP A 257 -20.96 -6.36 -18.58
CA ASP A 257 -20.37 -5.27 -19.38
C ASP A 257 -19.33 -4.45 -18.62
N TYR A 258 -19.39 -4.46 -17.29
CA TYR A 258 -18.42 -3.80 -16.41
C TYR A 258 -17.43 -4.78 -15.78
N PHE A 259 -17.64 -6.09 -15.94
CA PHE A 259 -16.87 -7.11 -15.25
C PHE A 259 -15.45 -7.25 -15.85
N VAL A 260 -14.44 -7.18 -14.98
CA VAL A 260 -13.01 -7.12 -15.34
C VAL A 260 -12.33 -8.46 -15.05
N ASP A 261 -12.34 -8.88 -13.78
CA ASP A 261 -11.70 -10.12 -13.35
C ASP A 261 -12.17 -10.56 -11.94
N ILE A 262 -11.67 -11.70 -11.46
CA ILE A 262 -11.89 -12.24 -10.11
C ILE A 262 -10.54 -12.42 -9.42
N ALA A 263 -10.46 -11.98 -8.15
CA ALA A 263 -9.45 -12.38 -7.19
C ALA A 263 -10.08 -13.24 -6.08
N TYR A 264 -9.24 -13.95 -5.33
CA TYR A 264 -9.65 -14.94 -4.35
C TYR A 264 -8.97 -14.67 -3.02
N TRP A 265 -9.75 -14.51 -1.97
CA TRP A 265 -9.23 -14.46 -0.61
C TRP A 265 -9.20 -15.86 -0.02
N LYS A 266 -8.02 -16.45 0.08
CA LYS A 266 -7.82 -17.79 0.63
C LYS A 266 -7.38 -17.70 2.10
N LYS A 267 -8.12 -18.36 2.98
CA LYS A 267 -7.87 -18.39 4.42
C LYS A 267 -7.17 -19.70 4.77
N SER A 268 -5.96 -19.62 5.31
CA SER A 268 -5.13 -20.79 5.62
C SER A 268 -5.67 -21.61 6.80
N GLN A 269 -6.32 -20.96 7.77
CA GLN A 269 -6.97 -21.56 8.93
C GLN A 269 -8.46 -21.21 8.90
N VAL A 270 -9.31 -22.21 8.70
CA VAL A 270 -10.77 -22.06 8.81
C VAL A 270 -11.33 -23.11 9.75
N ALA A 271 -12.38 -22.73 10.48
CA ALA A 271 -13.17 -23.69 11.22
C ALA A 271 -13.81 -24.70 10.25
N PRO A 272 -13.84 -26.01 10.58
CA PRO A 272 -14.55 -26.99 9.78
C PRO A 272 -16.03 -26.62 9.64
N ALA A 273 -16.61 -26.86 8.47
CA ALA A 273 -18.04 -26.72 8.26
C ALA A 273 -18.80 -27.63 9.23
N MET A 274 -19.77 -27.06 9.96
CA MET A 274 -20.56 -27.82 10.94
C MET A 274 -21.54 -28.79 10.28
N ALA A 275 -21.98 -28.50 9.05
CA ALA A 275 -22.92 -29.33 8.31
C ALA A 275 -22.22 -30.57 7.73
N LYS A 276 -22.86 -31.74 7.89
CA LYS A 276 -22.40 -32.98 7.24
C LYS A 276 -22.45 -32.83 5.72
N ASN A 277 -21.49 -33.43 5.02
CA ASN A 277 -21.40 -33.47 3.56
C ASN A 277 -21.24 -32.09 2.88
N VAL A 278 -20.70 -31.09 3.60
CA VAL A 278 -20.41 -29.76 3.04
C VAL A 278 -18.89 -29.57 2.98
N MET A 279 -18.40 -28.95 1.90
CA MET A 279 -17.00 -28.55 1.77
C MET A 279 -16.68 -27.37 2.68
N ASN A 280 -15.49 -27.33 3.27
CA ASN A 280 -15.03 -26.17 4.03
C ASN A 280 -14.92 -24.94 3.12
N SER A 281 -15.53 -23.83 3.52
CA SER A 281 -15.43 -22.57 2.77
C SER A 281 -14.15 -21.84 3.14
N GLN A 282 -13.07 -22.15 2.40
CA GLN A 282 -11.74 -21.56 2.59
C GLN A 282 -11.48 -20.31 1.76
N VAL A 283 -12.38 -20.00 0.83
CA VAL A 283 -12.17 -18.93 -0.16
C VAL A 283 -13.39 -18.02 -0.20
N GLU A 284 -13.13 -16.71 -0.12
CA GLU A 284 -14.06 -15.67 -0.56
C GLU A 284 -13.63 -15.13 -1.93
N ILE A 285 -14.58 -14.54 -2.66
CA ILE A 285 -14.34 -14.00 -3.99
C ILE A 285 -14.33 -12.48 -3.95
N ILE A 286 -13.44 -11.89 -4.73
CA ILE A 286 -13.41 -10.45 -4.98
C ILE A 286 -13.75 -10.25 -6.44
N LEU A 287 -14.96 -9.74 -6.70
CA LEU A 287 -15.39 -9.37 -8.05
C LEU A 287 -14.84 -7.98 -8.39
N ILE A 288 -14.27 -7.84 -9.58
CA ILE A 288 -13.64 -6.61 -10.04
C ILE A 288 -14.45 -6.04 -11.21
N PHE A 289 -14.82 -4.78 -11.11
CA PHE A 289 -15.61 -4.07 -12.12
C PHE A 289 -14.97 -2.73 -12.53
N SER A 290 -15.24 -2.26 -13.74
CA SER A 290 -14.81 -0.94 -14.24
C SER A 290 -15.67 -0.47 -15.41
N LYS A 291 -15.85 0.85 -15.53
CA LYS A 291 -16.39 1.49 -16.75
C LYS A 291 -15.32 1.71 -17.82
N GLU A 292 -14.04 1.59 -17.48
CA GLU A 292 -12.94 1.86 -18.42
C GLU A 292 -12.69 0.73 -19.42
N ASN A 293 -12.96 -0.51 -18.99
CA ASN A 293 -12.82 -1.71 -19.79
C ASN A 293 -13.52 -2.91 -19.12
N ASN A 294 -13.75 -3.95 -19.90
CA ASN A 294 -14.18 -5.29 -19.47
C ASN A 294 -13.13 -6.36 -19.79
N ASN A 295 -11.88 -5.94 -19.99
CA ASN A 295 -10.77 -6.87 -20.16
C ASN A 295 -10.10 -7.10 -18.80
N ARG A 296 -9.18 -8.06 -18.72
CA ARG A 296 -8.56 -8.43 -17.45
C ARG A 296 -7.49 -7.44 -16.95
N ALA A 297 -7.24 -6.33 -17.65
CA ALA A 297 -6.20 -5.38 -17.31
C ALA A 297 -6.74 -4.25 -16.41
N ILE A 298 -6.15 -4.13 -15.23
CA ILE A 298 -6.46 -3.09 -14.25
C ILE A 298 -5.43 -1.95 -14.40
N ARG A 299 -5.86 -0.81 -14.93
CA ARG A 299 -4.97 0.31 -15.30
C ARG A 299 -4.45 1.11 -14.12
N THR A 300 -5.07 0.96 -12.94
CA THR A 300 -4.56 1.54 -11.69
C THR A 300 -3.53 0.64 -10.99
N ALA A 301 -3.25 -0.54 -11.53
CA ALA A 301 -2.25 -1.46 -10.99
C ALA A 301 -0.87 -0.81 -10.85
N THR A 302 -0.22 -1.04 -9.71
CA THR A 302 1.11 -0.54 -9.37
C THR A 302 2.17 -1.65 -9.33
N PHE A 303 1.74 -2.93 -9.37
CA PHE A 303 2.63 -4.09 -9.38
C PHE A 303 3.25 -4.36 -10.76
N LYS A 304 4.38 -5.08 -10.77
CA LYS A 304 5.09 -5.44 -12.01
C LYS A 304 4.33 -6.54 -12.77
N ARG A 305 4.48 -6.57 -14.09
CA ARG A 305 3.83 -7.59 -14.93
C ARG A 305 4.13 -9.00 -14.40
N GLY A 306 3.06 -9.75 -14.07
CA GLY A 306 3.15 -11.13 -13.61
C GLY A 306 3.60 -11.33 -12.16
N SER A 307 3.80 -10.26 -11.38
CA SER A 307 4.31 -10.38 -10.01
C SER A 307 3.23 -10.57 -8.93
N LEU A 308 1.95 -10.39 -9.28
CA LEU A 308 0.85 -10.46 -8.32
C LEU A 308 -0.04 -11.67 -8.60
N SER A 309 -0.24 -12.50 -7.57
CA SER A 309 -1.18 -13.61 -7.60
C SER A 309 -2.62 -13.10 -7.45
N LYS A 310 -3.56 -13.82 -8.07
CA LYS A 310 -4.99 -13.64 -7.79
C LYS A 310 -5.43 -14.23 -6.46
N PHE A 311 -4.62 -15.09 -5.86
CA PHE A 311 -4.88 -15.64 -4.55
C PHE A 311 -4.17 -14.78 -3.51
N ILE A 312 -4.97 -14.13 -2.67
CA ILE A 312 -4.50 -13.39 -1.50
C ILE A 312 -4.66 -14.32 -0.31
N GLU A 313 -3.56 -14.68 0.33
CA GLU A 313 -3.57 -15.59 1.47
C GLU A 313 -3.49 -14.82 2.79
N THR A 314 -4.37 -15.15 3.74
CA THR A 314 -4.25 -14.73 5.14
C THR A 314 -4.44 -15.92 6.06
N ASN A 315 -3.97 -15.81 7.31
CA ASN A 315 -4.15 -16.88 8.30
C ASN A 315 -5.63 -17.17 8.57
N SER A 316 -6.44 -16.14 8.82
CA SER A 316 -7.87 -16.29 9.12
C SER A 316 -8.69 -15.11 8.58
N ALA A 317 -10.02 -15.18 8.72
CA ALA A 317 -10.93 -14.09 8.41
C ALA A 317 -10.75 -12.85 9.31
N SER A 318 -10.17 -13.02 10.51
CA SER A 318 -9.94 -11.96 11.50
C SER A 318 -8.47 -11.53 11.63
N GLY A 319 -7.54 -12.15 10.89
CA GLY A 319 -6.12 -11.82 10.93
C GLY A 319 -5.43 -12.26 12.24
N GLU A 320 -4.16 -11.92 12.40
CA GLU A 320 -3.30 -12.20 13.58
C GLU A 320 -3.71 -11.42 14.84
N ASN A 321 -5.01 -11.18 15.04
CA ASN A 321 -5.53 -10.50 16.21
C ASN A 321 -5.46 -11.47 17.41
N LYS A 322 -4.46 -11.29 18.27
CA LYS A 322 -4.32 -12.01 19.54
C LYS A 322 -5.55 -11.89 20.46
N GLU A 323 -6.52 -11.02 20.16
CA GLU A 323 -7.73 -10.81 20.95
C GLU A 323 -9.05 -10.85 20.14
N SER A 324 -9.21 -11.83 19.23
CA SER A 324 -10.41 -11.92 18.37
C SER A 324 -11.70 -12.43 19.07
N LYS A 325 -11.98 -12.04 20.33
CA LYS A 325 -13.21 -12.49 21.01
C LYS A 325 -14.48 -11.72 20.64
N ILE A 326 -14.38 -10.57 19.98
CA ILE A 326 -15.51 -9.61 19.97
C ILE A 326 -16.03 -9.21 18.57
N HIS A 327 -15.31 -9.39 17.46
CA HIS A 327 -15.84 -9.01 16.13
C HIS A 327 -15.66 -10.08 15.03
N ASN A 328 -16.78 -10.68 14.62
CA ASN A 328 -16.86 -11.79 13.65
C ASN A 328 -17.06 -11.35 12.18
N ALA A 329 -16.87 -10.06 11.85
CA ALA A 329 -17.14 -9.55 10.50
C ALA A 329 -16.23 -8.38 10.08
N THR A 330 -14.96 -8.41 10.49
CA THR A 330 -13.96 -7.44 10.04
C THR A 330 -12.92 -8.16 9.21
N PHE A 331 -12.82 -7.84 7.91
CA PHE A 331 -11.69 -8.36 7.14
C PHE A 331 -10.37 -7.78 7.72
N PRO A 332 -9.26 -8.53 7.63
CA PRO A 332 -7.99 -8.10 8.20
C PRO A 332 -7.46 -6.87 7.46
N ILE A 333 -6.82 -5.94 8.16
CA ILE A 333 -6.17 -4.79 7.52
C ILE A 333 -5.16 -5.25 6.46
N LYS A 334 -4.38 -6.30 6.74
CA LYS A 334 -3.41 -6.88 5.80
C LYS A 334 -4.05 -7.31 4.49
N PHE A 335 -5.29 -7.82 4.53
CA PHE A 335 -6.04 -8.24 3.35
C PHE A 335 -6.42 -7.04 2.47
N VAL A 336 -7.10 -6.02 3.01
CA VAL A 336 -7.47 -4.84 2.21
C VAL A 336 -6.25 -4.04 1.76
N SER A 337 -5.20 -3.99 2.59
CA SER A 337 -3.94 -3.33 2.25
C SER A 337 -3.26 -3.91 1.03
N HIS A 338 -3.45 -5.21 0.77
CA HIS A 338 -2.99 -5.85 -0.46
C HIS A 338 -3.59 -5.14 -1.69
N PHE A 339 -4.89 -4.85 -1.67
CA PHE A 339 -5.54 -4.19 -2.80
C PHE A 339 -5.16 -2.72 -2.89
N ILE A 340 -5.13 -2.01 -1.76
CA ILE A 340 -4.78 -0.59 -1.73
C ILE A 340 -3.35 -0.37 -2.29
N LYS A 341 -2.36 -1.13 -1.80
CA LYS A 341 -0.97 -0.98 -2.25
C LYS A 341 -0.79 -1.30 -3.74
N ASN A 342 -1.49 -2.31 -4.23
CA ASN A 342 -1.28 -2.85 -5.59
C ASN A 342 -2.17 -2.23 -6.67
N PHE A 343 -3.26 -1.55 -6.31
CA PHE A 343 -4.24 -1.05 -7.28
C PHE A 343 -4.62 0.42 -7.07
N SER A 344 -4.05 1.13 -6.09
CA SER A 344 -4.30 2.56 -5.87
C SER A 344 -3.00 3.36 -5.67
N LYS A 345 -3.05 4.63 -6.01
CA LYS A 345 -1.96 5.59 -5.79
C LYS A 345 -2.35 6.62 -4.73
N ASP A 346 -3.52 7.23 -4.88
CA ASP A 346 -3.90 8.44 -4.19
C ASP A 346 -5.06 8.21 -3.22
N SER A 347 -6.11 7.47 -3.62
CA SER A 347 -7.34 7.41 -2.83
C SER A 347 -8.22 6.19 -3.07
N VAL A 348 -9.04 5.89 -2.05
CA VAL A 348 -9.90 4.71 -1.96
C VAL A 348 -11.27 5.10 -1.45
N LEU A 349 -12.32 4.53 -2.05
CA LEU A 349 -13.70 4.58 -1.55
C LEU A 349 -14.05 3.25 -0.86
N ASP A 350 -14.76 3.32 0.25
CA ASP A 350 -15.38 2.17 0.91
C ASP A 350 -16.83 2.52 1.25
N LEU A 351 -17.79 1.85 0.63
CA LEU A 351 -19.21 2.13 0.86
C LEU A 351 -19.81 1.30 2.03
N PHE A 352 -19.03 0.40 2.62
CA PHE A 352 -19.46 -0.49 3.70
C PHE A 352 -18.37 -0.54 4.79
N GLY A 353 -18.20 0.57 5.49
CA GLY A 353 -17.06 0.82 6.38
C GLY A 353 -16.90 -0.17 7.53
N GLY A 354 -18.01 -0.70 8.08
CA GLY A 354 -18.00 -1.61 9.21
C GLY A 354 -17.21 -1.02 10.38
N THR A 355 -16.09 -1.64 10.74
CA THR A 355 -15.22 -1.14 11.82
C THR A 355 -14.07 -0.26 11.33
N GLY A 356 -14.01 0.09 10.05
CA GLY A 356 -13.04 1.05 9.50
C GLY A 356 -11.71 0.46 9.06
N SER A 357 -11.63 -0.85 8.77
CA SER A 357 -10.37 -1.49 8.35
C SER A 357 -9.75 -0.85 7.10
N THR A 358 -10.56 -0.45 6.11
CA THR A 358 -10.08 0.25 4.91
C THR A 358 -9.51 1.63 5.24
N LEU A 359 -10.10 2.36 6.18
CA LEU A 359 -9.62 3.68 6.59
C LEU A 359 -8.26 3.58 7.27
N ILE A 360 -8.09 2.65 8.22
CA ILE A 360 -6.80 2.41 8.88
C ILE A 360 -5.74 1.95 7.87
N ALA A 361 -6.12 1.09 6.92
CA ALA A 361 -5.22 0.68 5.84
C ALA A 361 -4.79 1.87 4.96
N CYS A 362 -5.71 2.79 4.63
CA CYS A 362 -5.38 4.02 3.89
C CYS A 362 -4.49 4.96 4.70
N GLU A 363 -4.71 5.09 6.00
CA GLU A 363 -3.86 5.89 6.89
C GLU A 363 -2.42 5.35 6.87
N GLN A 364 -2.24 4.04 7.07
CA GLN A 364 -0.94 3.38 7.06
C GLN A 364 -0.23 3.37 5.70
N THR A 365 -0.98 3.49 4.61
CA THR A 365 -0.44 3.45 3.25
C THR A 365 -0.40 4.82 2.60
N ASN A 366 -0.64 5.91 3.30
CA ASN A 366 -0.64 7.26 2.73
C ASN A 366 -1.62 7.45 1.54
N ARG A 367 -2.81 6.83 1.63
CA ARG A 367 -3.94 7.08 0.72
C ARG A 367 -5.02 7.89 1.44
N ILE A 368 -5.85 8.59 0.70
CA ILE A 368 -7.08 9.21 1.22
C ILE A 368 -8.20 8.17 1.20
N CYS A 369 -9.05 8.17 2.22
CA CYS A 369 -10.20 7.27 2.32
C CYS A 369 -11.47 8.10 2.37
N TYR A 370 -12.42 7.77 1.50
CA TYR A 370 -13.80 8.21 1.59
C TYR A 370 -14.60 6.99 2.03
N MET A 371 -15.22 7.06 3.20
CA MET A 371 -15.88 5.91 3.82
C MET A 371 -17.34 6.22 4.12
N MET A 372 -18.22 5.29 3.80
CA MET A 372 -19.63 5.30 4.20
C MET A 372 -19.87 4.18 5.22
N GLU A 373 -20.63 4.48 6.27
CA GLU A 373 -21.16 3.47 7.18
C GLU A 373 -22.60 3.83 7.54
N ILE A 374 -23.49 2.84 7.52
CA ILE A 374 -24.92 3.10 7.75
C ILE A 374 -25.22 3.17 9.25
N ASP A 375 -24.61 2.35 10.10
CA ASP A 375 -24.90 2.34 11.53
C ASP A 375 -24.13 3.45 12.26
N PRO A 376 -24.81 4.40 12.93
CA PRO A 376 -24.13 5.47 13.65
C PRO A 376 -23.22 4.97 14.79
N HIS A 377 -23.47 3.81 15.40
CA HIS A 377 -22.56 3.24 16.42
C HIS A 377 -21.25 2.79 15.78
N TYR A 378 -21.32 2.19 14.59
CA TYR A 378 -20.13 1.80 13.85
C TYR A 378 -19.37 3.03 13.33
N CYS A 379 -20.04 4.13 13.01
CA CYS A 379 -19.38 5.41 12.75
C CYS A 379 -18.55 5.89 13.95
N ASP A 380 -19.09 5.79 15.18
CA ASP A 380 -18.34 6.11 16.40
C ASP A 380 -17.16 5.16 16.61
N VAL A 381 -17.33 3.85 16.34
CA VAL A 381 -16.23 2.88 16.37
C VAL A 381 -15.12 3.28 15.41
N ILE A 382 -15.44 3.66 14.17
CA ILE A 382 -14.46 4.10 13.17
C ILE A 382 -13.72 5.36 13.66
N ARG A 383 -14.45 6.35 14.17
CA ARG A 383 -13.89 7.60 14.69
C ARG A 383 -12.95 7.36 15.88
N LYS A 384 -13.37 6.53 16.84
CA LYS A 384 -12.55 6.12 18.00
C LYS A 384 -11.34 5.31 17.56
N ARG A 385 -11.50 4.37 16.63
CA ARG A 385 -10.42 3.53 16.10
C ARG A 385 -9.34 4.38 15.45
N TYR A 386 -9.73 5.34 14.61
CA TYR A 386 -8.81 6.31 14.03
C TYR A 386 -8.09 7.14 15.10
N ALA A 387 -8.83 7.68 16.08
CA ALA A 387 -8.26 8.46 17.17
C ALA A 387 -7.22 7.66 17.97
N ASN A 388 -7.52 6.39 18.28
CA ASN A 388 -6.60 5.47 18.95
C ASN A 388 -5.35 5.25 18.10
N PHE A 389 -5.54 4.99 16.81
CA PHE A 389 -4.45 4.73 15.86
C PHE A 389 -3.43 5.88 15.81
N ILE A 390 -3.89 7.13 15.90
CA ILE A 390 -3.01 8.31 15.91
C ILE A 390 -2.59 8.77 17.31
N GLY A 391 -2.86 7.97 18.36
CA GLY A 391 -2.46 8.28 19.74
C GLY A 391 -3.27 9.37 20.44
N LYS A 392 -4.52 9.62 20.01
CA LYS A 392 -5.42 10.67 20.54
C LYS A 392 -6.77 10.12 21.03
N LYS A 393 -6.76 8.92 21.64
CA LYS A 393 -7.93 8.18 22.11
C LYS A 393 -8.97 9.04 22.84
N ASP A 394 -8.54 9.82 23.83
CA ASP A 394 -9.44 10.61 24.69
C ASP A 394 -10.00 11.87 24.01
N GLN A 395 -9.58 12.17 22.78
CA GLN A 395 -9.97 13.37 22.03
C GLN A 395 -10.71 13.03 20.73
N TRP A 396 -11.21 11.80 20.60
CA TRP A 396 -11.77 11.28 19.34
C TRP A 396 -12.87 12.18 18.75
N GLU A 397 -13.77 12.76 19.55
CA GLU A 397 -14.81 13.66 19.04
C GLU A 397 -14.22 14.96 18.45
N THR A 398 -13.22 15.53 19.13
CA THR A 398 -12.59 16.80 18.73
C THR A 398 -11.69 16.64 17.51
N ILE A 399 -10.98 15.52 17.40
CA ILE A 399 -10.08 15.23 16.28
C ILE A 399 -10.82 14.63 15.08
N THR A 400 -12.08 14.24 15.25
CA THR A 400 -12.98 13.79 14.19
C THR A 400 -14.24 14.67 14.12
N PRO A 401 -14.10 15.98 13.88
CA PRO A 401 -15.21 16.90 13.91
C PRO A 401 -16.18 16.62 12.77
N LYS A 402 -17.46 16.94 13.01
CA LYS A 402 -18.45 17.06 11.94
C LYS A 402 -18.06 18.22 11.02
N ILE A 403 -18.20 18.04 9.71
CA ILE A 403 -17.94 19.04 8.67
C ILE A 403 -19.14 19.31 7.78
#